data_AF-A0A7S0GAC9-F1
#
_entry.id   AF-A0A7S0GAC9-F1
#
_cell.length_a   1.000
_cell.length_b   1.000
_cell.length_c   1.000
_cell.angle_alpha   90.00
_cell.angle_beta   90.00
_cell.angle_gamma   90.00
#
_symmetry.space_group_name_H-M   'P 1'
#
loop_
_entity.id
_entity.type
_entity.pdbx_description
1 polymer ?
#
loop_
_entity_poly.entity_id
_entity_poly.type
_entity_poly.pdbx_seq_one_letter_code
_entity_poly.pdbx_strand_id
1 'polypeptide(L)'
;VSRNNKGEVWIKQRARPRRNRKSVAMRNMVRENIITPANFIYPLFIHDGDTNFAIESMPGCERHTLTSMLSEIRESWSYGVRTFILFPKIPDELKTNLASECYNPEGIIPRALRMIKEEFPDSILCTD
;
A
#
# COMPACT_ATOMS: atom_id res chain seq x y z
N VAL A 1 -31.54 -20.31 37.30
CA VAL A 1 -30.58 -20.63 36.22
C VAL A 1 -30.71 -22.11 35.91
N SER A 2 -30.86 -22.52 34.64
CA SER A 2 -30.95 -23.94 34.30
C SER A 2 -29.64 -24.66 34.64
N ARG A 3 -29.70 -25.95 34.97
CA ARG A 3 -28.54 -26.80 35.21
C ARG A 3 -28.42 -27.88 34.13
N ASN A 4 -27.20 -28.30 33.78
CA ASN A 4 -26.98 -29.45 32.89
C ASN A 4 -27.09 -30.78 33.66
N ASN A 5 -26.89 -31.91 32.97
CA ASN A 5 -26.95 -33.26 33.58
C ASN A 5 -25.88 -33.51 34.66
N LYS A 6 -24.92 -32.59 34.85
CA LYS A 6 -23.89 -32.62 35.89
C LYS A 6 -24.14 -31.59 37.01
N GLY A 7 -25.28 -30.89 36.98
CA GLY A 7 -25.61 -29.85 37.95
C GLY A 7 -24.91 -28.51 37.72
N GLU A 8 -24.12 -28.34 36.66
CA GLU A 8 -23.42 -27.08 36.36
C GLU A 8 -24.38 -26.04 35.76
N VAL A 9 -24.03 -24.76 35.90
CA VAL A 9 -24.79 -23.65 35.30
C VAL A 9 -24.88 -23.84 33.78
N TRP A 10 -26.11 -23.80 33.26
CA TRP A 10 -26.40 -24.00 31.85
C TRP A 10 -27.40 -22.97 31.32
N ILE A 11 -27.13 -22.47 30.12
CA ILE A 11 -28.02 -21.58 29.38
C ILE A 11 -28.56 -22.35 28.17
N LYS A 12 -29.88 -22.50 28.05
CA LYS A 12 -30.52 -23.22 26.92
C LYS A 12 -30.49 -22.35 25.66
N GLN A 13 -29.46 -22.57 24.83
CA GLN A 13 -29.26 -21.86 23.57
C GLN A 13 -28.73 -22.82 22.50
N ARG A 14 -29.35 -22.81 21.31
CA ARG A 14 -28.97 -23.68 20.17
C ARG A 14 -27.75 -23.11 19.42
N ALA A 15 -27.86 -21.88 18.93
CA ALA A 15 -26.77 -21.18 18.25
C ALA A 15 -25.72 -20.69 19.26
N ARG A 16 -24.46 -21.00 19.03
CA ARG A 16 -23.35 -20.51 19.85
C ARG A 16 -22.19 -20.07 18.96
N PRO A 17 -22.18 -18.80 18.49
CA PRO A 17 -21.16 -18.30 17.56
C PRO A 17 -19.71 -18.43 18.09
N ARG A 18 -19.53 -18.50 19.42
CA ARG A 18 -18.22 -18.78 20.03
C ARG A 18 -17.60 -20.11 19.56
N ARG A 19 -18.39 -21.08 19.09
CA ARG A 19 -17.90 -22.35 18.53
C ARG A 19 -16.99 -22.11 17.31
N ASN A 20 -17.35 -21.17 16.43
CA ASN A 20 -16.55 -20.78 15.25
C ASN A 20 -15.28 -20.00 15.62
N ARG A 21 -15.03 -19.76 16.92
CA ARG A 21 -13.86 -19.01 17.42
C ARG A 21 -12.97 -19.82 18.36
N LYS A 22 -13.26 -21.12 18.54
CA LYS A 22 -12.66 -22.00 19.55
C LYS A 22 -11.15 -22.21 19.38
N SER A 23 -10.63 -22.15 18.15
CA SER A 23 -9.20 -22.35 17.85
C SER A 23 -8.77 -21.50 16.67
N VAL A 24 -7.45 -21.37 16.48
CA VAL A 24 -6.87 -20.74 15.29
C VAL A 24 -7.31 -21.48 14.03
N ALA A 25 -7.23 -22.81 14.01
CA ALA A 25 -7.67 -23.63 12.87
C ALA A 25 -9.14 -23.38 12.48
N MET A 26 -10.05 -23.31 13.47
CA MET A 26 -11.46 -23.02 13.20
C MET A 26 -11.65 -21.61 12.63
N ARG A 27 -10.98 -20.60 13.21
CA ARG A 27 -11.06 -19.22 12.70
C ARG A 27 -10.46 -19.08 11.31
N ASN A 28 -9.44 -19.86 10.97
CA ASN A 28 -8.85 -19.86 9.63
C ASN A 28 -9.83 -20.48 8.61
N MET A 29 -10.49 -21.60 8.95
CA MET A 29 -11.47 -22.26 8.08
C MET A 29 -12.65 -21.36 7.71
N VAL A 30 -13.11 -20.52 8.64
CA VAL A 30 -14.30 -19.66 8.44
C VAL A 30 -13.96 -18.20 8.14
N ARG A 31 -12.70 -17.88 7.87
CA ARG A 31 -12.27 -16.50 7.59
C ARG A 31 -12.80 -16.05 6.23
N GLU A 32 -13.49 -14.92 6.21
CA GLU A 32 -14.13 -14.39 5.00
C GLU A 32 -13.21 -13.51 4.16
N ASN A 33 -12.24 -12.83 4.78
CA ASN A 33 -11.34 -11.88 4.10
C ASN A 33 -9.88 -12.29 4.25
N ILE A 34 -9.14 -12.21 3.15
CA ILE A 34 -7.69 -12.47 3.09
C ILE A 34 -7.05 -11.25 2.44
N ILE A 35 -6.06 -10.67 3.13
CA ILE A 35 -5.23 -9.60 2.58
C ILE A 35 -3.87 -10.19 2.25
N THR A 36 -3.38 -9.86 1.07
CA THR A 36 -2.07 -10.24 0.54
C THR A 36 -1.33 -8.97 0.11
N PRO A 37 0.02 -9.01 0.00
CA PRO A 37 0.79 -7.87 -0.48
C PRO A 37 0.31 -7.28 -1.81
N ALA A 38 -0.20 -8.13 -2.71
CA ALA A 38 -0.73 -7.71 -4.01
C ALA A 38 -2.03 -6.88 -3.92
N ASN A 39 -2.67 -6.81 -2.75
CA ASN A 39 -3.85 -5.97 -2.53
C ASN A 39 -3.48 -4.52 -2.16
N PHE A 40 -2.20 -4.22 -1.88
CA PHE A 40 -1.77 -2.89 -1.53
C PHE A 40 -1.33 -2.07 -2.74
N ILE A 41 -1.64 -0.79 -2.70
CA ILE A 41 -1.06 0.25 -3.55
C ILE A 41 -0.06 0.99 -2.68
N TYR A 42 1.19 1.12 -3.13
CA TYR A 42 2.22 1.84 -2.38
C TYR A 42 2.44 3.26 -2.95
N PRO A 43 2.09 4.32 -2.20
CA PRO A 43 2.34 5.70 -2.59
C PRO A 43 3.80 6.10 -2.42
N LEU A 44 4.36 6.74 -3.44
CA LEU A 44 5.73 7.25 -3.44
C LEU A 44 5.75 8.74 -3.79
N PHE A 45 6.53 9.51 -3.03
CA PHE A 45 6.77 10.92 -3.28
C PHE A 45 8.10 11.10 -3.99
N ILE A 46 8.13 11.83 -5.10
CA ILE A 46 9.33 11.95 -5.95
C ILE A 46 9.71 13.41 -6.21
N HIS A 47 10.99 13.66 -6.49
CA HIS A 47 11.51 14.97 -6.91
C HIS A 47 12.78 14.85 -7.77
N ASP A 48 13.17 15.95 -8.42
CA ASP A 48 14.33 16.04 -9.33
C ASP A 48 15.65 16.45 -8.65
N GLY A 49 15.79 16.19 -7.35
CA GLY A 49 17.03 16.47 -6.62
C GLY A 49 17.98 15.26 -6.59
N ASP A 50 19.17 15.46 -6.03
CA ASP A 50 20.23 14.44 -5.97
C ASP A 50 20.20 13.58 -4.70
N THR A 51 19.49 14.02 -3.67
CA THR A 51 19.38 13.34 -2.37
C THR A 51 17.92 13.24 -1.93
N ASN A 52 17.57 12.18 -1.19
CA ASN A 52 16.25 12.07 -0.59
C ASN A 52 16.06 13.10 0.52
N PHE A 53 14.79 13.42 0.81
CA PHE A 53 14.41 14.27 1.94
C PHE A 53 13.34 13.59 2.79
N ALA A 54 13.57 13.47 4.10
CA ALA A 54 12.51 13.04 5.01
C ALA A 54 11.32 14.01 4.98
N ILE A 55 10.10 13.47 5.07
CA ILE A 55 8.88 14.27 5.18
C ILE A 55 8.52 14.33 6.66
N GLU A 56 8.83 15.43 7.34
CA GLU A 56 8.70 15.56 8.81
C GLU A 56 7.30 15.24 9.33
N SER A 57 6.25 15.64 8.60
CA SER A 57 4.86 15.37 8.96
C SER A 57 4.40 13.94 8.67
N MET A 58 5.22 13.14 7.97
CA MET A 58 4.97 11.75 7.62
C MET A 58 6.17 10.88 8.04
N PRO A 59 6.32 10.58 9.35
CA PRO A 59 7.46 9.81 9.84
C PRO A 59 7.61 8.46 9.13
N GLY A 60 8.81 8.16 8.65
CA GLY A 60 9.11 6.97 7.86
C GLY A 60 8.85 7.11 6.35
N CYS A 61 8.37 8.27 5.89
CA CYS A 61 8.25 8.59 4.47
C CYS A 61 9.33 9.58 4.04
N GLU A 62 9.89 9.34 2.85
CA GLU A 62 10.82 10.24 2.20
C GLU A 62 10.24 10.73 0.88
N ARG A 63 10.76 11.87 0.45
CA ARG A 63 10.69 12.31 -0.94
C ARG A 63 11.93 11.78 -1.63
N HIS A 64 11.72 10.87 -2.58
CA HIS A 64 12.77 10.11 -3.23
C HIS A 64 13.28 10.78 -4.50
N THR A 65 14.57 10.65 -4.76
CA THR A 65 15.11 10.79 -6.12
C THR A 65 14.58 9.65 -7.00
N LEU A 66 14.65 9.77 -8.33
CA LEU A 66 14.19 8.69 -9.22
C LEU A 66 14.97 7.38 -9.03
N THR A 67 16.26 7.45 -8.74
CA THR A 67 17.10 6.27 -8.43
C THR A 67 16.66 5.61 -7.12
N SER A 68 16.40 6.41 -6.09
CA SER A 68 15.91 5.94 -4.80
C SER A 68 14.52 5.33 -4.91
N MET A 69 13.63 5.96 -5.68
CA MET A 69 12.29 5.44 -6.00
C MET A 69 12.36 4.03 -6.63
N LEU A 70 13.26 3.81 -7.60
CA LEU A 70 13.44 2.46 -8.17
C LEU A 70 13.94 1.45 -7.12
N SER A 71 14.79 1.86 -6.19
CA SER A 71 15.22 0.99 -5.08
C SER A 71 14.04 0.59 -4.18
N GLU A 72 13.19 1.55 -3.79
CA GLU A 72 11.97 1.30 -3.01
C GLU A 72 10.99 0.36 -3.72
N ILE A 73 10.81 0.57 -5.03
CA ILE A 73 9.97 -0.29 -5.84
C ILE A 73 10.54 -1.70 -5.90
N ARG A 74 11.86 -1.85 -6.08
CA ARG A 74 12.53 -3.17 -6.11
C ARG A 74 12.36 -3.93 -4.81
N GLU A 75 12.55 -3.25 -3.68
CA GLU A 75 12.34 -3.86 -2.37
C GLU A 75 10.87 -4.25 -2.16
N SER A 76 9.94 -3.32 -2.42
CA SER A 76 8.49 -3.56 -2.32
C SER A 76 8.02 -4.70 -3.21
N TRP A 77 8.61 -4.81 -4.41
CA TRP A 77 8.34 -5.89 -5.34
C TRP A 77 8.78 -7.25 -4.78
N SER A 78 9.91 -7.30 -4.07
CA SER A 78 10.37 -8.53 -3.41
C SER A 78 9.40 -9.01 -2.31
N TYR A 79 8.67 -8.09 -1.68
CA TYR A 79 7.62 -8.39 -0.70
C TYR A 79 6.25 -8.72 -1.32
N GLY A 80 6.10 -8.60 -2.64
CA GLY A 80 4.88 -8.96 -3.37
C GLY A 80 3.92 -7.80 -3.67
N VAL A 81 4.30 -6.55 -3.39
CA VAL A 81 3.55 -5.37 -3.85
C VAL A 81 3.73 -5.24 -5.37
N ARG A 82 2.65 -4.88 -6.07
CA ARG A 82 2.64 -4.79 -7.55
C ARG A 82 2.13 -3.45 -8.08
N THR A 83 1.51 -2.63 -7.22
CA THR A 83 0.84 -1.40 -7.63
C THR A 83 1.46 -0.21 -6.92
N PHE A 84 1.81 0.83 -7.68
CA PHE A 84 2.46 2.04 -7.18
C PHE A 84 1.73 3.28 -7.67
N ILE A 85 1.63 4.30 -6.80
CA ILE A 85 1.10 5.62 -7.16
C ILE A 85 2.16 6.68 -6.89
N LEU A 86 2.38 7.58 -7.86
CA LEU A 86 3.45 8.57 -7.80
C LEU A 86 2.92 9.97 -7.57
N PHE A 87 3.52 10.69 -6.62
CA PHE A 87 3.22 12.08 -6.33
C PHE A 87 4.46 12.96 -6.49
N PRO A 88 4.49 13.87 -7.47
CA PRO A 88 5.67 14.68 -7.74
C PRO A 88 5.69 15.96 -6.89
N LYS A 89 6.84 16.26 -6.28
CA LYS A 89 7.15 17.63 -5.84
C LYS A 89 7.80 18.36 -7.00
N ILE A 90 6.99 19.09 -7.74
CA ILE A 90 7.45 19.96 -8.83
C ILE A 90 8.22 21.16 -8.25
N PRO A 91 9.38 21.54 -8.83
CA PRO A 91 10.08 22.79 -8.52
C PRO A 91 9.14 24.00 -8.60
N ASP A 92 9.30 24.97 -7.69
CA ASP A 92 8.34 26.05 -7.56
C ASP A 92 8.33 26.98 -8.78
N GLU A 93 9.46 27.13 -9.47
CA GLU A 93 9.61 27.89 -10.71
C GLU A 93 8.86 27.29 -11.91
N LEU A 94 8.52 25.99 -11.87
CA LEU A 94 7.73 25.32 -12.92
C LEU A 94 6.22 25.42 -12.67
N LYS A 95 5.81 25.94 -11.50
CA LYS A 95 4.40 26.09 -11.17
C LYS A 95 3.86 27.38 -11.78
N THR A 96 2.88 27.21 -12.66
CA THR A 96 2.21 28.32 -13.34
C THR A 96 0.70 28.20 -13.15
N ASN A 97 -0.04 29.31 -13.31
CA ASN A 97 -1.51 29.29 -13.26
C ASN A 97 -2.14 28.43 -14.36
N LEU A 98 -1.42 28.19 -15.45
CA LEU A 98 -1.84 27.32 -16.55
C LEU A 98 -1.46 25.85 -16.32
N ALA A 99 -0.70 25.55 -15.26
CA ALA A 99 -0.22 24.21 -14.92
C ALA A 99 0.49 23.50 -16.08
N SER A 100 1.22 24.22 -16.93
CA SER A 100 1.82 23.68 -18.17
C SER A 100 2.72 22.46 -17.96
N GLU A 101 3.34 22.34 -16.80
CA GLU A 101 4.20 21.19 -16.46
C GLU A 101 3.42 19.87 -16.32
N CYS A 102 2.10 19.90 -16.07
CA CYS A 102 1.32 18.67 -15.85
C CYS A 102 1.20 17.78 -17.09
N TYR A 103 1.39 18.34 -18.29
CA TYR A 103 1.38 17.61 -19.56
C TYR A 103 2.73 17.62 -20.27
N ASN A 104 3.81 18.05 -19.60
CA ASN A 104 5.15 18.03 -20.16
C ASN A 104 5.61 16.56 -20.37
N PRO A 105 5.87 16.10 -21.62
CA PRO A 105 6.28 14.71 -21.89
C PRO A 105 7.65 14.34 -21.29
N GLU A 106 8.46 15.35 -20.96
CA GLU A 106 9.75 15.22 -20.28
C GLU A 106 9.69 15.57 -18.78
N GLY A 107 8.48 15.83 -18.27
CA GLY A 107 8.23 16.04 -16.85
C GLY A 107 8.59 14.82 -16.01
N ILE A 108 8.71 15.02 -14.70
CA ILE A 108 9.18 13.99 -13.76
C ILE A 108 8.31 12.72 -13.76
N ILE A 109 6.98 12.86 -13.89
CA ILE A 109 6.06 11.70 -13.88
C ILE A 109 6.27 10.84 -15.14
N PRO A 110 6.19 11.36 -16.38
CA PRO A 110 6.50 10.57 -17.57
C PRO A 110 7.87 9.90 -17.53
N ARG A 111 8.92 10.59 -17.05
CA ARG A 111 10.26 9.99 -16.88
C ARG A 111 10.25 8.84 -15.88
N ALA A 112 9.65 9.02 -14.71
CA ALA A 112 9.52 7.98 -13.69
C ALA A 112 8.75 6.76 -14.22
N LEU A 113 7.64 6.96 -14.92
CA LEU A 113 6.85 5.86 -15.50
C LEU A 113 7.66 5.03 -16.50
N ARG A 114 8.45 5.69 -17.37
CA ARG A 114 9.34 5.00 -18.32
C ARG A 114 10.37 4.13 -17.58
N MET A 115 11.07 4.71 -16.61
CA MET A 115 12.06 4.00 -15.80
C MET A 115 11.47 2.79 -15.06
N ILE A 116 10.29 2.94 -14.46
CA ILE A 116 9.64 1.83 -13.75
C ILE A 116 9.20 0.74 -14.74
N LYS A 117 8.67 1.11 -15.91
CA LYS A 117 8.24 0.13 -16.92
C LYS A 117 9.38 -0.59 -17.61
N GLU A 118 10.56 0.02 -17.70
CA GLU A 118 11.77 -0.64 -18.19
C GLU A 118 12.21 -1.76 -17.25
N GLU A 119 12.17 -1.56 -15.93
CA GLU A 119 12.62 -2.58 -14.96
C GLU A 119 11.50 -3.53 -14.51
N PHE A 120 10.26 -3.03 -14.40
CA PHE A 120 9.08 -3.76 -13.94
C PHE A 120 7.92 -3.65 -14.94
N PRO A 121 7.98 -4.31 -16.11
CA PRO A 121 6.94 -4.23 -17.14
C PRO A 121 5.53 -4.56 -16.62
N ASP A 122 5.43 -5.55 -15.73
CA ASP A 122 4.17 -6.05 -15.16
C ASP A 122 3.63 -5.22 -13.98
N SER A 123 4.34 -4.16 -13.58
CA SER A 123 3.86 -3.25 -12.52
C SER A 123 2.57 -2.55 -12.93
N ILE A 124 1.69 -2.28 -11.95
CA ILE A 124 0.54 -1.40 -12.14
C ILE A 124 0.95 -0.01 -11.64
N LEU A 125 0.81 0.99 -12.49
CA LEU A 125 1.15 2.37 -12.17
C LEU A 125 -0.11 3.21 -12.19
N CYS A 126 -0.32 3.96 -11.11
CA CYS A 126 -1.36 4.96 -10.99
C CYS A 126 -0.67 6.34 -11.00
N THR A 127 -1.25 7.27 -11.76
CA THR A 127 -0.90 8.69 -11.70
C THR A 127 -2.06 9.45 -11.07
N ASP A 128 -1.75 10.49 -10.31
CA ASP A 128 -2.74 11.49 -9.86
C ASP A 128 -3.35 12.26 -11.04
#